data_AF-A0AAW7ZE55-F1
#
_entry.id   AF-A0AAW7ZE55-F1
#
_cell.length_a   1.000
_cell.length_b   1.000
_cell.length_c   1.000
_cell.angle_alpha   90.00
_cell.angle_beta   90.00
_cell.angle_gamma   90.00
#
_symmetry.space_group_name_H-M   'P 1'
#
loop_
_entity.id
_entity.type
_entity.pdbx_description
1 polymer ?
#
loop_
_entity_poly.entity_id
_entity_poly.type
_entity_poly.pdbx_seq_one_letter_code
_entity_poly.pdbx_strand_id
1 'polypeptide(L)'
;MNLLEARNSDEQYCDSSVFLELIEWLEANIKPEYHSLIQKNILQSLQACQMASVYPHVDNNVVKIGALLLPFIENDYLTCKKDMEVILDLLKDMELEQRLRIIDVLFQSKTGFPTGEAKIVQYYYH
;
A
#
# COMPACT_ATOMS: atom_id res chain seq x y z
N MET A 1 -0.51 -2.13 -16.32
CA MET A 1 -0.90 -0.76 -16.01
C MET A 1 0.36 0.10 -16.10
N ASN A 2 0.30 1.37 -16.45
CA ASN A 2 1.47 2.27 -16.40
C ASN A 2 1.21 3.38 -15.35
N LEU A 3 2.25 4.15 -14.97
CA LEU A 3 2.12 5.23 -13.97
C LEU A 3 1.02 6.26 -14.32
N LEU A 4 0.79 6.51 -15.60
CA LEU A 4 -0.27 7.41 -16.08
C LEU A 4 -1.67 6.82 -15.83
N GLU A 5 -1.86 5.51 -16.06
CA GLU A 5 -3.09 4.80 -15.75
C GLU A 5 -3.31 4.68 -14.24
N ALA A 6 -2.24 4.46 -13.46
CA ALA A 6 -2.29 4.47 -12.02
C ALA A 6 -2.69 5.86 -11.48
N ARG A 7 -2.10 6.93 -12.01
CA ARG A 7 -2.43 8.32 -11.66
C ARG A 7 -3.87 8.69 -12.00
N ASN A 8 -4.34 8.36 -13.20
CA ASN A 8 -5.74 8.61 -13.59
C ASN A 8 -6.73 7.83 -12.72
N SER A 9 -6.35 6.64 -12.24
CA SER A 9 -7.18 5.84 -11.33
C SER A 9 -7.09 6.38 -9.89
N ASP A 10 -5.92 6.86 -9.44
CA ASP A 10 -5.74 7.42 -8.11
C ASP A 10 -6.60 8.67 -7.91
N GLU A 11 -6.62 9.56 -8.89
CA GLU A 11 -7.50 10.74 -8.92
C GLU A 11 -8.99 10.37 -8.84
N GLN A 12 -9.37 9.17 -9.33
CA GLN A 12 -10.75 8.70 -9.32
C GLN A 12 -11.17 8.03 -8.00
N TYR A 13 -10.24 7.38 -7.29
CA TYR A 13 -10.57 6.53 -6.14
C TYR A 13 -10.04 7.05 -4.80
N CYS A 14 -8.89 7.74 -4.77
CA CYS A 14 -8.32 8.31 -3.56
C CYS A 14 -7.09 9.18 -3.89
N ASP A 15 -7.21 10.51 -3.82
CA ASP A 15 -6.10 11.43 -4.10
C ASP A 15 -5.05 11.38 -2.99
N SER A 16 -3.94 10.66 -3.21
CA SER A 16 -2.83 10.60 -2.25
C SER A 16 -1.50 10.72 -2.99
N SER A 17 -0.92 11.91 -2.99
CA SER A 17 0.42 12.18 -3.52
C SER A 17 1.46 11.18 -2.98
N VAL A 18 1.31 10.79 -1.71
CA VAL A 18 2.13 9.80 -1.02
C VAL A 18 2.08 8.42 -1.69
N PHE A 19 0.93 8.02 -2.24
CA PHE A 19 0.80 6.74 -2.93
C PHE A 19 1.62 6.69 -4.23
N LEU A 20 1.59 7.78 -5.00
CA LEU A 20 2.41 7.90 -6.21
C LEU A 20 3.90 7.94 -5.88
N GLU A 21 4.30 8.70 -4.86
CA GLU A 21 5.69 8.76 -4.40
C GLU A 21 6.21 7.38 -3.94
N LEU A 22 5.38 6.60 -3.26
CA LEU A 22 5.71 5.22 -2.89
C LEU A 22 5.91 4.34 -4.12
N ILE A 23 5.05 4.44 -5.15
CA ILE A 23 5.20 3.67 -6.37
C ILE A 23 6.49 4.03 -7.10
N GLU A 24 6.76 5.33 -7.28
CA GLU A 24 7.97 5.81 -7.93
C GLU A 24 9.22 5.31 -7.21
N TRP A 25 9.21 5.36 -5.87
CA TRP A 25 10.29 4.83 -5.06
C TRP A 25 10.44 3.31 -5.22
N LEU A 26 9.34 2.54 -5.21
CA LEU A 26 9.38 1.09 -5.41
C LEU A 26 9.93 0.74 -6.80
N GLU A 27 9.48 1.39 -7.86
CA GLU A 27 9.96 1.14 -9.23
C GLU A 27 11.45 1.45 -9.39
N ALA A 28 11.94 2.48 -8.69
CA ALA A 28 13.34 2.90 -8.75
C ALA A 28 14.28 2.01 -7.91
N ASN A 29 13.80 1.41 -6.82
CA ASN A 29 14.65 0.72 -5.84
C ASN A 29 14.49 -0.81 -5.83
N ILE A 30 13.36 -1.32 -6.32
CA ILE A 30 13.18 -2.76 -6.50
C ILE A 30 13.77 -3.16 -7.85
N LYS A 31 14.40 -4.36 -7.90
CA LYS A 31 15.04 -4.85 -9.11
C LYS A 31 14.04 -4.95 -10.29
N PRO A 32 14.47 -4.64 -11.53
CA PRO A 32 13.59 -4.62 -12.70
C PRO A 32 12.81 -5.91 -12.95
N GLU A 33 13.36 -7.08 -12.60
CA GLU A 33 12.67 -8.37 -12.74
C GLU A 33 11.35 -8.45 -11.94
N TYR A 34 11.19 -7.62 -10.91
CA TYR A 34 9.98 -7.56 -10.08
C TYR A 34 9.01 -6.43 -10.47
N HIS A 35 9.27 -5.68 -11.54
CA HIS A 35 8.34 -4.62 -11.98
C HIS A 35 6.93 -5.14 -12.31
N SER A 36 6.82 -6.38 -12.80
CA SER A 36 5.52 -7.03 -13.01
C SER A 36 4.75 -7.24 -11.69
N LEU A 37 5.46 -7.53 -10.59
CA LEU A 37 4.89 -7.62 -9.25
C LEU A 37 4.41 -6.26 -8.76
N ILE A 38 5.18 -5.19 -9.00
CA ILE A 38 4.77 -3.82 -8.67
C ILE A 38 3.45 -3.48 -9.36
N GLN A 39 3.37 -3.70 -10.67
CA GLN A 39 2.15 -3.40 -11.44
C GLN A 39 0.94 -4.22 -10.98
N LYS A 40 1.14 -5.49 -10.60
CA LYS A 40 0.09 -6.32 -9.99
C LYS A 40 -0.37 -5.73 -8.66
N ASN A 41 0.56 -5.36 -7.78
CA ASN A 41 0.23 -4.86 -6.44
C ASN A 41 -0.41 -3.46 -6.48
N ILE A 42 -0.05 -2.61 -7.43
CA ILE A 42 -0.76 -1.33 -7.65
C ILE A 42 -2.23 -1.63 -7.99
N LEU A 43 -2.50 -2.52 -8.93
CA LEU A 43 -3.89 -2.88 -9.28
C LEU A 43 -4.65 -3.46 -8.08
N GLN A 44 -4.02 -4.37 -7.32
CA GLN A 44 -4.63 -4.95 -6.11
C GLN A 44 -4.91 -3.88 -5.05
N SER A 45 -4.01 -2.91 -4.87
CA SER A 45 -4.22 -1.82 -3.91
C SER A 45 -5.37 -0.88 -4.29
N LEU A 46 -5.55 -0.60 -5.59
CA LEU A 46 -6.68 0.18 -6.08
C LEU A 46 -8.01 -0.57 -5.91
N GLN A 47 -8.02 -1.88 -6.18
CA GLN A 47 -9.19 -2.73 -5.94
C GLN A 47 -9.52 -2.82 -4.44
N ALA A 48 -8.50 -2.92 -3.58
CA ALA A 48 -8.67 -2.90 -2.13
C ALA A 48 -9.26 -1.56 -1.65
N CYS A 49 -8.78 -0.44 -2.19
CA CYS A 49 -9.35 0.89 -1.95
C CYS A 49 -10.81 0.98 -2.40
N GLN A 50 -11.14 0.42 -3.57
CA GLN A 50 -12.53 0.38 -4.04
C GLN A 50 -13.42 -0.46 -3.12
N MET A 51 -12.95 -1.61 -2.65
CA MET A 51 -13.68 -2.42 -1.67
C MET A 51 -13.86 -1.68 -0.34
N ALA A 52 -12.80 -1.00 0.13
CA ALA A 52 -12.83 -0.21 1.36
C ALA A 52 -13.85 0.93 1.30
N SER A 53 -14.06 1.55 0.13
CA SER A 53 -15.02 2.65 -0.04
C SER A 53 -16.48 2.30 0.29
N VAL A 54 -16.82 1.00 0.31
CA VAL A 54 -18.15 0.49 0.69
C VAL A 54 -18.34 0.52 2.22
N TYR A 55 -17.28 0.64 3.00
CA TYR A 55 -17.27 0.61 4.45
C TYR A 55 -16.90 1.98 5.05
N PRO A 56 -17.86 2.77 5.56
CA PRO A 56 -17.61 4.16 5.99
C PRO A 56 -16.59 4.36 7.12
N HIS A 57 -16.30 3.31 7.88
CA HIS A 57 -15.38 3.34 9.02
C HIS A 57 -13.97 2.89 8.65
N VAL A 58 -13.76 2.43 7.42
CA VAL A 58 -12.49 1.96 6.92
C VAL A 58 -11.75 3.13 6.25
N ASP A 59 -10.49 3.32 6.61
CA ASP A 59 -9.65 4.32 5.97
C ASP A 59 -9.09 3.79 4.64
N ASN A 60 -9.58 4.34 3.53
CA ASN A 60 -9.19 3.97 2.18
C ASN A 60 -7.69 4.14 1.93
N ASN A 61 -7.05 5.19 2.47
CA ASN A 61 -5.62 5.43 2.28
C ASN A 61 -4.79 4.39 3.01
N VAL A 62 -5.19 4.05 4.24
CA VAL A 62 -4.54 3.00 5.03
C VAL A 62 -4.62 1.66 4.30
N VAL A 63 -5.79 1.30 3.76
CA VAL A 63 -5.96 0.07 2.96
C VAL A 63 -5.11 0.10 1.69
N LYS A 64 -5.17 1.20 0.93
CA LYS A 64 -4.46 1.35 -0.33
C LYS A 64 -2.95 1.18 -0.14
N ILE A 65 -2.37 1.89 0.83
CA ILE A 65 -0.94 1.80 1.13
C ILE A 65 -0.58 0.44 1.74
N GLY A 66 -1.40 -0.07 2.67
CA GLY A 66 -1.18 -1.39 3.27
C GLY A 66 -1.16 -2.52 2.23
N ALA A 67 -2.12 -2.51 1.30
CA ALA A 67 -2.21 -3.48 0.21
C ALA A 67 -1.05 -3.36 -0.79
N LEU A 68 -0.53 -2.15 -1.01
CA LEU A 68 0.66 -1.96 -1.84
C LEU A 68 1.91 -2.53 -1.16
N LEU A 69 2.12 -2.24 0.13
CA LEU A 69 3.37 -2.55 0.83
C LEU A 69 3.47 -4.00 1.33
N LEU A 70 2.36 -4.60 1.76
CA LEU A 70 2.37 -5.93 2.38
C LEU A 70 3.10 -7.00 1.54
N PRO A 71 2.85 -7.14 0.22
CA PRO A 71 3.55 -8.13 -0.60
C PRO A 71 5.07 -7.94 -0.61
N PHE A 72 5.56 -6.70 -0.56
CA PHE A 72 7.00 -6.44 -0.59
C PHE A 72 7.68 -6.71 0.76
N ILE A 73 6.95 -6.53 1.84
CA ILE A 73 7.42 -6.89 3.18
C ILE A 73 7.43 -8.41 3.35
N GLU A 74 6.36 -9.11 2.94
CA GLU A 74 6.25 -10.57 3.10
C GLU A 74 7.22 -11.37 2.23
N ASN A 75 7.58 -10.84 1.06
CA ASN A 75 8.52 -11.49 0.15
C ASN A 75 9.96 -10.97 0.31
N ASP A 76 10.27 -10.28 1.42
CA ASP A 76 11.63 -9.81 1.73
C ASP A 76 12.23 -8.86 0.66
N TYR A 77 11.40 -8.14 -0.09
CA TYR A 77 11.85 -7.11 -1.03
C TYR A 77 12.17 -5.78 -0.33
N LEU A 78 11.65 -5.58 0.88
CA LEU A 78 11.92 -4.44 1.76
C LEU A 78 12.59 -4.92 3.04
N THR A 79 13.85 -5.33 2.94
CA THR A 79 14.56 -6.03 4.02
C THR A 79 15.51 -5.16 4.81
N CYS A 80 15.97 -4.03 4.27
CA CYS A 80 16.95 -3.23 4.97
C CYS A 80 16.29 -2.13 5.81
N LYS A 81 16.89 -1.83 6.98
CA LYS A 81 16.43 -0.75 7.87
C LYS A 81 16.22 0.57 7.11
N LYS A 82 17.08 0.82 6.12
CA LYS A 82 17.02 2.03 5.28
C LYS A 82 15.76 2.08 4.42
N ASP A 83 15.28 0.96 3.89
CA ASP A 83 14.04 0.91 3.09
C ASP A 83 12.84 1.34 3.94
N MET A 84 12.76 0.79 5.16
CA MET A 84 11.69 1.15 6.10
C MET A 84 11.78 2.60 6.57
N GLU A 85 13.00 3.13 6.79
CA GLU A 85 13.19 4.55 7.11
C GLU A 85 12.71 5.46 5.98
N VAL A 86 12.99 5.11 4.72
CA VAL A 86 12.52 5.89 3.56
C VAL A 86 11.02 5.80 3.41
N ILE A 87 10.42 4.62 3.55
CA ILE A 87 8.95 4.46 3.52
C ILE A 87 8.31 5.35 4.60
N LEU A 88 8.83 5.34 5.83
CA LEU A 88 8.31 6.20 6.89
C LEU A 88 8.49 7.70 6.59
N ASP A 89 9.55 8.10 5.89
CA ASP A 89 9.74 9.49 5.45
C ASP A 89 8.75 9.87 4.32
N LEU A 90 8.48 8.97 3.37
CA LEU A 90 7.48 9.19 2.32
C LEU A 90 6.07 9.33 2.91
N LEU A 91 5.79 8.63 4.01
CA LEU A 91 4.50 8.74 4.71
C LEU A 91 4.39 10.01 5.57
N LYS A 92 5.43 10.85 5.71
CA LYS A 92 5.47 11.93 6.72
C LYS A 92 4.39 12.99 6.57
N ASP A 93 3.92 13.20 5.33
CA ASP A 93 2.91 14.19 4.99
C ASP A 93 1.48 13.68 5.27
N MET A 94 1.35 12.41 5.67
CA MET A 94 0.10 11.86 6.21
C MET A 94 -0.06 12.20 7.69
N GLU A 95 -1.33 12.25 8.12
CA GLU A 95 -1.68 12.35 9.53
C GLU A 95 -1.00 11.24 10.34
N LEU A 96 -0.53 11.59 11.55
CA LEU A 96 0.19 10.64 12.41
C LEU A 96 -0.64 9.39 12.70
N GLU A 97 -1.95 9.56 12.89
CA GLU A 97 -2.88 8.45 13.10
C GLU A 97 -2.88 7.49 11.91
N GLN A 98 -2.97 8.00 10.67
CA GLN A 98 -2.96 7.16 9.47
C GLN A 98 -1.65 6.39 9.32
N ARG A 99 -0.51 7.04 9.61
CA ARG A 99 0.80 6.37 9.60
C ARG A 99 0.87 5.20 10.57
N LEU A 100 0.44 5.42 11.81
CA LEU A 100 0.42 4.37 12.85
C LEU A 100 -0.54 3.25 12.45
N ARG A 101 -1.70 3.59 11.88
CA ARG A 101 -2.67 2.62 11.39
C ARG A 101 -2.12 1.79 10.22
N ILE A 102 -1.35 2.36 9.30
CA ILE A 102 -0.68 1.59 8.23
C ILE A 102 0.24 0.52 8.84
N ILE A 103 1.06 0.90 9.83
CA ILE A 103 1.97 -0.04 10.49
C ILE A 103 1.19 -1.15 11.21
N ASP A 104 0.15 -0.79 11.95
CA ASP A 104 -0.71 -1.74 12.66
C ASP A 104 -1.43 -2.69 11.67
N VAL A 105 -1.95 -2.17 10.57
CA VAL A 105 -2.59 -2.94 9.50
C VAL A 105 -1.63 -3.92 8.86
N LEU A 106 -0.40 -3.50 8.54
CA LEU A 106 0.64 -4.38 8.00
C LEU A 106 1.01 -5.50 8.97
N PHE A 107 0.98 -5.25 10.28
CA PHE A 107 1.21 -6.28 11.29
C PHE A 107 0.01 -7.22 11.45
N GLN A 108 -1.20 -6.68 11.61
CA GLN A 108 -2.42 -7.46 11.81
C GLN A 108 -2.78 -8.33 10.61
N SER A 109 -2.49 -7.88 9.38
CA SER A 109 -2.76 -8.63 8.15
C SER A 109 -1.99 -9.96 8.07
N LYS A 110 -0.95 -10.12 8.88
CA LYS A 110 -0.15 -11.36 8.98
C LYS A 110 -0.69 -12.34 10.03
N THR A 111 -1.68 -11.92 10.81
CA THR A 111 -2.26 -12.72 11.88
C THR A 111 -3.46 -13.53 11.39
N GLY A 112 -3.86 -14.54 12.16
CA GLY A 112 -5.09 -15.31 11.90
C GLY A 112 -6.39 -14.58 12.25
N PHE A 113 -6.32 -13.34 12.78
CA PHE A 113 -7.49 -12.60 13.26
C PHE A 113 -7.48 -11.12 12.81
N PRO A 114 -7.33 -10.82 11.50
CA PRO A 114 -7.31 -9.43 11.06
C PRO A 114 -8.71 -8.81 11.16
N THR A 115 -8.73 -7.50 11.45
CA THR A 115 -9.96 -6.72 11.55
C THR A 115 -9.89 -5.47 10.66
N GLY A 116 -11.05 -4.90 10.32
CA GLY A 116 -11.14 -3.65 9.55
C GLY A 116 -10.31 -3.64 8.27
N GLU A 117 -9.44 -2.62 8.16
CA GLU A 117 -8.49 -2.43 7.06
C GLU A 117 -7.60 -3.65 6.83
N ALA A 118 -7.08 -4.27 7.90
CA ALA A 118 -6.16 -5.41 7.82
C ALA A 118 -6.79 -6.63 7.16
N LYS A 119 -8.11 -6.81 7.33
CA LYS A 119 -8.82 -7.91 6.69
C LYS A 119 -8.93 -7.71 5.18
N ILE A 120 -9.14 -6.48 4.74
CA ILE A 120 -9.18 -6.12 3.31
C ILE A 120 -7.79 -6.28 2.71
N VAL A 121 -6.76 -5.74 3.37
CA VAL A 121 -5.36 -5.87 2.94
C VAL A 121 -4.95 -7.34 2.83
N GLN A 122 -5.24 -8.16 3.85
CA GLN A 122 -4.97 -9.60 3.80
C GLN A 122 -5.71 -10.29 2.64
N TYR A 123 -6.98 -9.94 2.40
CA TYR A 123 -7.78 -10.53 1.31
C TYR A 123 -7.18 -10.28 -0.08
N TYR A 124 -6.57 -9.11 -0.32
CA TYR A 124 -5.96 -8.79 -1.62
C TYR A 124 -4.51 -9.27 -1.75
N TYR A 125 -3.88 -9.68 -0.66
CA TYR A 125 -2.54 -10.29 -0.68
C TYR A 125 -2.59 -11.79 -1.07
N HIS A 126 -3.58 -12.53 -0.54
CA HIS A 126 -3.78 -13.96 -0.80
C HIS A 126 -4.59 -14.23 -2.07
#